data_AF-A0A7X0CLI6-F1
#
_entry.id   AF-A0A7X0CLI6-F1
#
_cell.length_a   1.000
_cell.length_b   1.000
_cell.length_c   1.000
_cell.angle_alpha   90.00
_cell.angle_beta   90.00
_cell.angle_gamma   90.00
#
_symmetry.space_group_name_H-M   'P 1'
#
loop_
_entity.id
_entity.type
_entity.pdbx_description
1 polymer ?
#
loop_
_entity_poly.entity_id
_entity_poly.type
_entity_poly.pdbx_seq_one_letter_code
_entity_poly.pdbx_strand_id
1 'polypeptide(L)'
;MKVYTVLFCLFLSINAFAQQSDTVHKKTDTTAAQSIIVDGKEYKGDIKFIDPKNIVNVSVVKNSTIIVTKPYATAAYQKKFSAISKSYKNYLEKKQTDTNLQYVLNNTMMNQDRKSTIQEFYQLSPANIKNISFKRDSHFTTDATVIITTKEDN
;
A
#
# COMPACT_ATOMS: atom_id res chain seq x y z
N MET A 1 -62.32 29.73 59.76
CA MET A 1 -62.74 30.09 58.38
C MET A 1 -61.72 31.06 57.79
N LYS A 2 -61.38 30.91 56.50
CA LYS A 2 -60.22 31.45 55.73
C LYS A 2 -59.00 30.51 55.84
N VAL A 3 -58.66 29.60 54.92
CA VAL A 3 -58.56 29.56 53.44
C VAL A 3 -57.60 30.60 52.88
N TYR A 4 -56.78 30.15 51.91
CA TYR A 4 -55.65 30.78 51.20
C TYR A 4 -54.32 30.62 51.96
N THR A 5 -53.36 29.80 51.51
CA THR A 5 -52.64 29.98 50.25
C THR A 5 -52.09 28.65 49.71
N VAL A 6 -52.69 28.13 48.64
CA VAL A 6 -52.05 27.21 47.70
C VAL A 6 -51.60 28.07 46.53
N LEU A 7 -50.35 28.52 46.49
CA LEU A 7 -49.68 28.95 45.25
C LEU A 7 -48.17 29.19 45.47
N PHE A 8 -47.39 28.13 45.65
CA PHE A 8 -45.93 28.20 45.51
C PHE A 8 -45.36 26.89 44.95
N CYS A 9 -45.95 26.41 43.85
CA CYS A 9 -45.48 25.21 43.14
C CYS A 9 -45.24 25.45 41.65
N LEU A 10 -45.02 26.70 41.22
CA LEU A 10 -44.58 27.01 39.86
C LEU A 10 -43.30 27.84 39.94
N PHE A 11 -42.29 27.46 39.17
CA PHE A 11 -40.99 28.14 38.95
C PHE A 11 -39.74 27.68 39.68
N LEU A 12 -39.56 26.37 39.94
CA LEU A 12 -38.19 25.80 39.94
C LEU A 12 -38.15 24.43 39.25
N SER A 13 -38.74 24.34 38.06
CA SER A 13 -38.27 23.43 37.03
C SER A 13 -36.94 23.97 36.50
N ILE A 14 -35.85 23.73 37.25
CA ILE A 14 -34.50 23.76 36.68
C ILE A 14 -34.16 22.32 36.33
N ASN A 15 -34.18 22.09 35.02
CA ASN A 15 -33.56 21.01 34.28
C ASN A 15 -32.35 20.42 35.03
N ALA A 16 -32.41 19.13 35.33
CA ALA A 16 -31.82 18.09 34.49
C ALA A 16 -30.52 17.59 35.10
N PHE A 17 -30.56 16.36 35.62
CA PHE A 17 -29.66 15.31 35.18
C PHE A 17 -28.20 15.73 34.99
N ALA A 18 -27.52 16.11 36.07
CA ALA A 18 -26.10 15.83 36.18
C ALA A 18 -25.98 14.35 36.60
N GLN A 19 -26.25 13.45 35.65
CA GLN A 19 -25.76 12.09 35.74
C GLN A 19 -24.25 12.26 35.95
N GLN A 20 -23.76 11.86 37.14
CA GLN A 20 -22.36 11.46 37.27
C GLN A 20 -22.21 10.27 36.34
N SER A 21 -22.05 10.55 35.05
CA SER A 21 -21.26 9.73 34.17
C SER A 21 -19.91 9.70 34.85
N ASP A 22 -19.71 8.64 35.61
CA ASP A 22 -18.44 8.00 35.85
C ASP A 22 -17.56 8.32 34.66
N THR A 23 -16.80 9.41 34.78
CA THR A 23 -15.65 9.61 33.95
C THR A 23 -14.68 8.65 34.59
N VAL A 24 -14.89 7.36 34.30
CA VAL A 24 -13.80 6.43 34.15
C VAL A 24 -12.87 7.22 33.28
N HIS A 25 -11.83 7.76 33.90
CA HIS A 25 -10.63 8.13 33.21
C HIS A 25 -10.32 6.85 32.45
N LYS A 26 -10.75 6.81 31.18
CA LYS A 26 -10.20 5.90 30.22
C LYS A 26 -8.74 6.26 30.34
N LYS A 27 -8.00 5.44 31.08
CA LYS A 27 -6.54 5.40 31.00
C LYS A 27 -6.31 5.63 29.54
N THR A 28 -5.52 6.65 29.22
CA THR A 28 -4.86 6.73 27.94
C THR A 28 -4.26 5.35 27.75
N ASP A 29 -5.03 4.46 27.12
CA ASP A 29 -4.51 3.36 26.36
C ASP A 29 -3.47 4.10 25.56
N THR A 30 -2.23 3.80 25.90
CA THR A 30 -1.09 4.30 25.18
C THR A 30 -1.35 3.75 23.79
N THR A 31 -2.06 4.50 22.96
CA THR A 31 -2.30 4.21 21.57
C THR A 31 -0.89 4.19 21.04
N ALA A 32 -0.33 2.99 20.97
CA ALA A 32 1.03 2.79 20.55
C ALA A 32 1.19 3.61 19.28
N ALA A 33 2.09 4.60 19.34
CA ALA A 33 2.20 5.61 18.30
C ALA A 33 2.23 4.90 16.95
N GLN A 34 1.23 5.19 16.11
CA GLN A 34 1.08 4.46 14.85
C GLN A 34 2.23 4.88 13.94
N SER A 35 3.15 3.95 13.65
CA SER A 35 4.29 4.22 12.79
C SER A 35 3.88 4.12 11.33
N ILE A 36 4.33 5.06 10.50
CA ILE A 36 4.21 4.94 9.05
C ILE A 36 5.54 4.42 8.52
N ILE A 37 5.49 3.38 7.70
CA ILE A 37 6.64 2.81 7.00
C ILE A 37 6.41 3.04 5.52
N VAL A 38 7.27 3.83 4.87
CA VAL A 38 7.24 4.03 3.42
C VAL A 38 8.45 3.33 2.83
N ASP A 39 8.22 2.41 1.90
CA ASP A 39 9.30 1.74 1.15
C ASP A 39 10.33 1.04 2.06
N GLY A 40 9.83 0.44 3.15
CA GLY A 40 10.62 -0.30 4.13
C GLY A 40 11.36 0.57 5.16
N LYS A 41 11.16 1.89 5.16
CA LYS A 41 11.78 2.82 6.11
C LYS A 41 10.72 3.55 6.93
N GLU A 42 11.00 3.80 8.20
CA GLU A 42 10.14 4.64 9.04
C GLU A 42 10.03 6.04 8.44
N TYR A 43 8.81 6.52 8.28
CA TYR A 43 8.48 7.81 7.72
C TYR A 43 8.01 8.76 8.82
N LYS A 44 8.78 9.83 9.02
CA LYS A 44 8.54 10.86 10.05
C LYS A 44 7.95 12.15 9.49
N GLY A 45 7.67 12.19 8.18
CA GLY A 45 7.07 13.34 7.51
C GLY A 45 5.55 13.37 7.59
N ASP A 46 4.94 14.39 7.00
CA ASP A 46 3.48 14.47 6.84
C ASP A 46 3.04 13.57 5.67
N ILE A 47 2.09 12.67 5.93
CA ILE A 47 1.52 11.73 4.96
C ILE A 47 0.93 12.44 3.74
N LYS A 48 0.52 13.71 3.86
CA LYS A 48 -0.01 14.52 2.74
C LYS A 48 0.99 14.73 1.61
N PHE A 49 2.28 14.58 1.89
CA PHE A 49 3.34 14.68 0.87
C PHE A 49 3.56 13.38 0.09
N ILE A 50 2.86 12.30 0.42
CA ILE A 50 2.89 11.06 -0.35
C ILE A 50 1.84 11.15 -1.45
N ASP A 51 2.29 11.21 -2.71
CA ASP A 51 1.39 11.24 -3.87
C ASP A 51 0.61 9.91 -4.00
N PRO A 52 -0.74 9.93 -3.88
CA PRO A 52 -1.58 8.74 -4.02
C PRO A 52 -1.44 8.03 -5.38
N LYS A 53 -1.06 8.77 -6.44
CA LYS A 53 -0.84 8.19 -7.78
C LYS A 53 0.36 7.26 -7.80
N ASN A 54 1.32 7.47 -6.88
CA ASN A 54 2.52 6.66 -6.75
C ASN A 54 2.37 5.51 -5.76
N ILE A 55 1.26 5.41 -5.02
CA ILE A 55 1.05 4.28 -4.11
C ILE A 55 0.62 3.04 -4.91
N VAL A 56 1.34 1.93 -4.72
CA VAL A 56 1.03 0.61 -5.29
C VAL A 56 0.26 -0.24 -4.29
N ASN A 57 0.67 -0.22 -3.02
CA ASN A 57 0.03 -1.01 -1.97
C ASN A 57 0.05 -0.25 -0.64
N VAL A 58 -0.99 -0.46 0.17
CA VAL A 58 -1.08 -0.03 1.56
C VAL A 58 -1.50 -1.23 2.39
N SER A 59 -0.74 -1.56 3.42
CA SER A 59 -1.10 -2.60 4.38
C SER A 59 -0.96 -2.09 5.81
N VAL A 60 -1.79 -2.61 6.71
CA VAL A 60 -1.76 -2.27 8.13
C VAL A 60 -1.35 -3.51 8.90
N VAL A 61 -0.29 -3.41 9.70
CA VAL A 61 0.26 -4.51 10.50
C VAL A 61 0.42 -4.03 11.94
N LYS A 62 -0.38 -4.57 12.86
CA LYS A 62 -0.43 -4.14 14.28
C LYS A 62 -0.63 -2.63 14.38
N ASN A 63 0.42 -1.90 14.78
CA ASN A 63 0.44 -0.45 14.98
C ASN A 63 1.25 0.27 13.90
N SER A 64 1.42 -0.35 12.73
CA SER A 64 2.16 0.25 11.60
C SER A 64 1.33 0.25 10.32
N THR A 65 1.40 1.35 9.57
CA THR A 65 0.90 1.43 8.20
C THR A 65 2.09 1.35 7.25
N ILE A 66 2.12 0.35 6.39
CA ILE A 66 3.15 0.13 5.38
C ILE A 66 2.63 0.62 4.03
N ILE A 67 3.37 1.52 3.40
CA ILE A 67 3.10 2.08 2.09
C ILE A 67 4.23 1.66 1.16
N VAL A 68 3.85 1.11 0.00
CA VAL A 68 4.78 0.74 -1.07
C VAL A 68 4.51 1.65 -2.26
N THR A 69 5.54 2.37 -2.71
CA THR A 69 5.46 3.28 -3.85
C THR A 69 5.85 2.60 -5.17
N LYS A 70 5.41 3.18 -6.30
CA LYS A 70 5.72 2.72 -7.66
C LYS A 70 7.24 2.69 -7.90
N PRO A 71 8.01 3.76 -7.66
CA PRO A 71 9.45 3.73 -7.92
C PRO A 71 10.17 2.64 -7.11
N TYR A 72 9.80 2.46 -5.84
CA TYR A 72 10.39 1.45 -4.99
C TYR A 72 10.03 0.03 -5.42
N ALA A 73 8.74 -0.24 -5.68
CA ALA A 73 8.29 -1.54 -6.18
C ALA A 73 8.93 -1.90 -7.52
N THR A 74 9.05 -0.91 -8.42
CA THR A 74 9.72 -1.05 -9.71
C THR A 74 11.19 -1.42 -9.56
N ALA A 75 11.95 -0.63 -8.81
CA ALA A 75 13.37 -0.93 -8.56
C ALA A 75 13.55 -2.31 -7.91
N ALA A 76 12.67 -2.69 -6.99
CA ALA A 76 12.72 -3.97 -6.32
C ALA A 76 12.48 -5.15 -7.27
N TYR A 77 11.45 -5.12 -8.13
CA TYR A 77 11.26 -6.20 -9.10
C TYR A 77 12.33 -6.22 -10.18
N GLN A 78 12.78 -5.05 -10.66
CA GLN A 78 13.87 -4.94 -11.65
C GLN A 78 15.14 -5.59 -11.13
N LYS A 79 15.47 -5.38 -9.85
CA LYS A 79 16.60 -6.02 -9.18
C LYS A 79 16.42 -7.54 -9.11
N LYS A 80 15.23 -8.02 -8.71
CA LYS A 80 14.93 -9.47 -8.66
C LYS A 80 15.08 -10.10 -10.05
N PHE A 81 14.52 -9.48 -11.08
CA PHE A 81 14.57 -10.02 -12.44
C PHE A 81 15.98 -9.98 -13.03
N SER A 82 16.75 -8.93 -12.74
CA SER A 82 18.17 -8.83 -13.15
C SER A 82 19.06 -9.88 -12.52
N ALA A 83 18.74 -10.33 -11.30
CA ALA A 83 19.46 -11.42 -10.65
C ALA A 83 19.24 -12.78 -11.34
N ILE A 84 18.11 -12.94 -12.03
CA ILE A 84 17.71 -14.19 -12.69
C ILE A 84 18.06 -14.17 -14.18
N SER A 85 17.91 -13.03 -14.87
CA SER A 85 18.11 -12.91 -16.31
C SER A 85 19.22 -11.92 -16.64
N LYS A 86 20.37 -12.46 -17.09
CA LYS A 86 21.52 -11.67 -17.54
C LYS A 86 21.16 -10.73 -18.71
N SER A 87 20.33 -11.18 -19.64
CA SER A 87 19.90 -10.36 -20.78
C SER A 87 19.05 -9.17 -20.35
N TYR A 88 18.14 -9.37 -19.40
CA TYR A 88 17.35 -8.28 -18.83
C TYR A 88 18.22 -7.30 -18.03
N LYS A 89 19.16 -7.80 -17.22
CA LYS A 89 20.16 -6.97 -16.53
C LYS A 89 20.94 -6.09 -17.51
N ASN A 90 21.47 -6.68 -18.57
CA ASN A 90 22.22 -5.94 -19.59
C ASN A 90 21.36 -4.89 -20.31
N TYR A 91 20.05 -5.13 -20.44
CA TYR A 91 19.13 -4.14 -21.00
C TYR A 91 18.96 -2.95 -20.05
N LEU A 92 18.68 -3.21 -18.76
CA LEU A 92 18.53 -2.16 -17.76
C LEU A 92 19.81 -1.33 -17.56
N GLU A 93 20.99 -1.96 -17.61
CA GLU A 93 22.27 -1.21 -17.52
C GLU A 93 22.44 -0.21 -18.68
N LYS A 94 21.87 -0.51 -19.85
CA LYS A 94 21.96 0.36 -21.05
C LYS A 94 20.85 1.40 -21.09
N LYS A 95 19.63 1.03 -20.73
CA LYS A 95 18.44 1.86 -20.90
C LYS A 95 18.01 2.58 -19.63
N GLN A 96 18.46 2.12 -18.46
CA GLN A 96 18.12 2.62 -17.12
C GLN A 96 16.62 2.51 -16.76
N THR A 97 15.81 1.91 -17.62
CA THR A 97 14.36 1.71 -17.46
C THR A 97 13.90 0.53 -18.32
N ASP A 98 12.77 -0.08 -17.95
CA ASP A 98 12.06 -1.14 -18.70
C ASP A 98 10.70 -0.71 -19.24
N THR A 99 10.42 0.60 -19.28
CA THR A 99 9.17 1.17 -19.80
C THR A 99 8.87 0.79 -21.25
N ASN A 100 9.90 0.48 -22.05
CA ASN A 100 9.76 0.08 -23.46
C ASN A 100 9.74 -1.44 -23.66
N LEU A 101 9.59 -2.22 -22.59
CA LEU A 101 9.47 -3.66 -22.66
C LEU A 101 8.01 -4.11 -22.61
N GLN A 102 7.74 -5.27 -23.18
CA GLN A 102 6.52 -6.01 -22.93
C GLN A 102 6.76 -7.06 -21.85
N TYR A 103 5.76 -7.36 -21.03
CA TYR A 103 5.83 -8.44 -20.05
C TYR A 103 4.77 -9.49 -20.31
N VAL A 104 5.16 -10.74 -20.09
CA VAL A 104 4.29 -11.91 -20.03
C VAL A 104 4.59 -12.65 -18.74
N LEU A 105 3.59 -12.90 -17.92
CA LEU A 105 3.70 -13.72 -16.71
C LEU A 105 2.79 -14.93 -16.90
N ASN A 106 3.33 -16.15 -16.83
CA ASN A 106 2.52 -17.37 -16.90
C ASN A 106 1.58 -17.38 -18.12
N ASN A 107 2.13 -17.12 -19.31
CA ASN A 107 1.42 -16.95 -20.59
C ASN A 107 0.36 -15.81 -20.64
N THR A 108 0.26 -14.99 -19.60
CA THR A 108 -0.64 -13.84 -19.55
C THR A 108 0.12 -12.55 -19.87
N MET A 109 -0.37 -11.80 -20.85
CA MET A 109 0.18 -10.49 -21.21
C MET A 109 -0.09 -9.47 -20.09
N MET A 110 0.97 -8.82 -19.61
CA MET A 110 0.89 -7.87 -18.51
C MET A 110 0.93 -6.43 -19.04
N ASN A 111 0.14 -5.54 -18.42
CA ASN A 111 0.19 -4.10 -18.72
C ASN A 111 0.98 -3.38 -17.62
N GLN A 112 2.18 -2.90 -17.93
CA GLN A 112 3.09 -2.29 -16.97
C GLN A 112 2.57 -0.98 -16.35
N ASP A 113 1.68 -0.26 -17.03
CA ASP A 113 1.13 1.00 -16.51
C ASP A 113 0.13 0.76 -15.37
N ARG A 114 -0.36 -0.48 -15.22
CA ARG A 114 -1.29 -0.85 -14.16
C ARG A 114 -0.54 -1.07 -12.85
N LYS A 115 -1.02 -0.41 -11.79
CA LYS A 115 -0.55 -0.61 -10.41
C LYS A 115 -0.56 -2.10 -10.01
N SER A 116 -1.56 -2.86 -10.45
CA SER A 116 -1.68 -4.30 -10.18
C SER A 116 -0.50 -5.10 -10.73
N THR A 117 -0.02 -4.79 -11.93
CA THR A 117 1.14 -5.45 -12.55
C THR A 117 2.42 -5.18 -11.75
N ILE A 118 2.65 -3.92 -11.37
CA ILE A 118 3.80 -3.54 -10.53
C ILE A 118 3.73 -4.26 -9.19
N GLN A 119 2.55 -4.32 -8.57
CA GLN A 119 2.33 -5.04 -7.31
C GLN A 119 2.65 -6.53 -7.46
N GLU A 120 2.14 -7.17 -8.50
CA GLU A 120 2.33 -8.61 -8.75
C GLU A 120 3.81 -8.93 -8.96
N PHE A 121 4.52 -8.17 -9.79
CA PHE A 121 5.96 -8.32 -9.96
C PHE A 121 6.74 -8.05 -8.68
N TYR A 122 6.33 -7.07 -7.88
CA TYR A 122 6.94 -6.77 -6.59
C TYR A 122 6.73 -7.91 -5.57
N GLN A 123 5.55 -8.53 -5.54
CA GLN A 123 5.21 -9.61 -4.62
C GLN A 123 5.74 -10.97 -5.07
N LEU A 124 6.10 -11.13 -6.34
CA LEU A 124 6.62 -12.39 -6.87
C LEU A 124 7.92 -12.81 -6.16
N SER A 125 7.86 -13.92 -5.43
CA SER A 125 9.01 -14.47 -4.72
C SER A 125 10.06 -15.00 -5.71
N PRO A 126 11.36 -14.65 -5.58
CA PRO A 126 12.41 -15.24 -6.40
C PRO A 126 12.43 -16.77 -6.37
N ALA A 127 12.07 -17.38 -5.24
CA ALA A 127 12.01 -18.83 -5.10
C ALA A 127 10.89 -19.47 -5.94
N ASN A 128 9.86 -18.71 -6.33
CA ASN A 128 8.73 -19.20 -7.13
C ASN A 128 8.94 -18.95 -8.63
N ILE A 129 9.99 -18.22 -9.02
CA ILE A 129 10.32 -17.98 -10.42
C ILE A 129 11.09 -19.19 -10.95
N LYS A 130 10.55 -19.83 -11.98
CA LYS A 130 11.19 -20.93 -12.71
C LYS A 130 12.18 -20.39 -13.73
N ASN A 131 11.78 -19.36 -14.48
CA ASN A 131 12.61 -18.76 -15.52
C ASN A 131 12.19 -17.31 -15.83
N ILE A 132 13.15 -16.50 -16.31
CA ILE A 132 12.90 -15.20 -16.94
C ILE A 132 13.65 -15.15 -18.28
N SER A 133 12.88 -15.25 -19.37
CA SER A 133 13.40 -15.15 -20.73
C SER A 133 13.26 -13.72 -21.24
N PHE A 134 14.28 -13.24 -21.94
CA PHE A 134 14.28 -11.93 -22.61
C PHE A 134 14.36 -12.15 -24.12
N LYS A 135 13.28 -11.90 -24.84
CA LYS A 135 13.18 -12.11 -26.30
C LYS A 135 13.05 -10.78 -27.02
N ARG A 136 13.99 -10.48 -27.91
CA ARG A 136 13.82 -9.37 -28.85
C ARG A 136 12.95 -9.86 -29.98
N ASP A 137 11.93 -9.10 -30.30
CA ASP A 137 11.06 -9.37 -31.44
C ASP A 137 10.89 -8.06 -32.19
N SER A 138 11.37 -8.05 -33.43
CA SER A 138 11.34 -6.88 -34.32
C SER A 138 9.96 -6.53 -34.84
N HIS A 139 8.95 -7.38 -34.60
CA HIS A 139 7.58 -7.16 -35.07
C HIS A 139 6.72 -6.34 -34.09
N PHE A 140 7.20 -6.06 -32.88
CA PHE A 140 6.50 -5.22 -31.91
C PHE A 140 7.12 -3.82 -31.82
N THR A 141 6.32 -2.85 -31.36
CA THR A 141 6.77 -1.48 -31.08
C THR A 141 7.66 -1.36 -29.85
N THR A 142 7.74 -2.43 -29.04
CA THR A 142 8.58 -2.54 -27.83
C THR A 142 9.97 -3.07 -28.17
N ASP A 143 10.98 -2.72 -27.36
CA ASP A 143 12.35 -3.17 -27.56
C ASP A 143 12.51 -4.71 -27.42
N ALA A 144 11.73 -5.32 -26.53
CA ALA A 144 11.74 -6.76 -26.25
C ALA A 144 10.54 -7.19 -25.39
N THR A 145 10.32 -8.49 -25.30
CA THR A 145 9.40 -9.13 -24.36
C THR A 145 10.16 -9.87 -23.26
N VAL A 146 9.79 -9.59 -22.01
CA VAL A 146 10.19 -10.31 -20.80
C VAL A 146 9.13 -11.35 -20.47
N ILE A 147 9.49 -12.63 -20.56
CA ILE A 147 8.60 -13.76 -20.28
C ILE A 147 9.02 -14.37 -18.95
N ILE A 148 8.13 -14.31 -17.97
CA ILE A 148 8.31 -14.82 -16.62
C ILE A 148 7.46 -16.08 -16.50
N THR A 149 8.10 -17.19 -16.13
CA THR A 149 7.42 -18.45 -15.84
C THR A 149 7.64 -18.80 -14.37
N THR A 150 6.57 -19.09 -13.66
CA THR A 150 6.62 -19.53 -12.26
C THR A 150 6.65 -21.06 -12.15
N LYS A 151 6.94 -21.57 -10.95
CA LYS A 151 6.99 -23.02 -10.69
C LYS A 151 5.61 -23.69 -10.61
N GLU A 152 4.54 -22.92 -10.41
CA GLU A 152 3.17 -23.42 -10.24
C GLU A 152 2.47 -23.78 -11.56
N ASP A 153 2.97 -23.28 -12.70
CA ASP A 153 2.45 -23.59 -14.06
C ASP A 153 2.94 -24.94 -14.62
N ASN A 154 2.89 -26.03 -13.84
CA ASN A 154 3.11 -27.39 -14.38
C ASN A 154 1.80 -28.17 -14.48
#